data_AF-A0A948YVK4-F1
#
_entry.id   AF-A0A948YVK4-F1
#
_cell.length_a   1.000
_cell.length_b   1.000
_cell.length_c   1.000
_cell.angle_alpha   90.00
_cell.angle_beta   90.00
_cell.angle_gamma   90.00
#
_symmetry.space_group_name_H-M   'P 1'
#
loop_
_entity.id
_entity.type
_entity.pdbx_description
1 polymer ?
#
loop_
_entity_poly.entity_id
_entity_poly.type
_entity_poly.pdbx_seq_one_letter_code
_entity_poly.pdbx_strand_id
1 'polypeptide(L)'
;MSRSLKKGPFVDSKLLAKIANLKPGDKAIIKTWSRACAISPEMVGFTFGVHNGREHTPVFITEEMVGHKLGEFSPTRKFVKHGGRMQREIEAQKALAAVAAPATAVSAPVAPATEKK
;
A
#
# COMPACT_ATOMS: atom_id res chain seq x y z
N MET A 1 -15.96 11.96 -5.88
CA MET A 1 -16.42 13.32 -5.54
C MET A 1 -15.66 13.85 -4.33
N SER A 2 -15.00 14.98 -4.52
CA SER A 2 -14.31 15.74 -3.47
C SER A 2 -15.32 16.50 -2.62
N ARG A 3 -14.94 16.83 -1.39
CA ARG A 3 -15.72 17.75 -0.55
C ARG A 3 -15.60 19.17 -1.12
N SER A 4 -16.58 20.03 -0.80
CA SER A 4 -16.50 21.46 -1.09
C SER A 4 -15.25 22.08 -0.48
N LEU A 5 -14.54 22.93 -1.23
CA LEU A 5 -13.30 23.60 -0.81
C LEU A 5 -13.44 24.33 0.53
N LYS A 6 -14.60 24.97 0.78
CA LYS A 6 -14.87 25.71 2.02
C LYS A 6 -14.82 24.83 3.28
N LYS A 7 -15.04 23.51 3.16
CA LYS A 7 -15.11 22.56 4.29
C LYS A 7 -13.79 21.84 4.57
N GLY A 8 -12.81 21.96 3.68
CA GLY A 8 -11.54 21.26 3.78
C GLY A 8 -11.63 19.73 3.61
N PRO A 9 -10.47 19.05 3.60
CA PRO A 9 -10.39 17.59 3.61
C PRO A 9 -11.00 17.03 4.90
N PHE A 10 -11.65 15.88 4.80
CA PHE A 10 -12.16 15.19 5.99
C PHE A 10 -11.06 14.32 6.58
N VAL A 11 -10.65 14.63 7.81
CA VAL A 11 -9.69 13.82 8.57
C VAL A 11 -10.35 13.36 9.86
N ASP A 12 -10.24 12.07 10.18
CA ASP A 12 -10.81 11.50 11.40
C ASP A 12 -9.92 11.83 12.61
N SER A 13 -10.49 12.51 13.60
CA SER A 13 -9.77 12.91 14.82
C SER A 13 -9.22 11.72 15.60
N LYS A 14 -9.91 10.56 15.56
CA LYS A 14 -9.43 9.34 16.22
C LYS A 14 -8.19 8.77 15.56
N LEU A 15 -8.04 8.96 14.24
CA LEU A 15 -6.86 8.54 13.51
C LEU A 15 -5.67 9.45 13.86
N LEU A 16 -5.89 10.76 13.87
CA LEU A 16 -4.86 11.74 14.26
C LEU A 16 -4.37 11.51 15.69
N ALA A 17 -5.28 11.25 16.64
CA ALA A 17 -4.90 10.94 18.02
C ALA A 17 -4.05 9.67 18.13
N LYS A 18 -4.31 8.65 17.29
CA LYS A 18 -3.47 7.45 17.25
C LYS A 18 -2.09 7.77 16.68
N ILE A 19 -2.02 8.51 15.59
CA ILE A 19 -0.76 8.89 14.94
C ILE A 19 0.12 9.72 15.88
N ALA A 20 -0.47 10.67 16.62
CA ALA A 20 0.26 11.53 17.55
C ALA A 20 0.99 10.76 18.67
N ASN A 21 0.54 9.54 19.00
CA ASN A 21 1.16 8.69 20.01
C ASN A 21 2.22 7.73 19.45
N LEU A 22 2.37 7.66 18.12
CA LEU A 22 3.32 6.77 17.46
C LEU A 22 4.39 7.56 16.73
N LYS A 23 5.57 6.96 16.57
CA LYS A 23 6.65 7.55 15.79
C LYS A 23 6.61 7.02 14.35
N PRO A 24 6.96 7.85 13.35
CA PRO A 24 7.09 7.38 11.98
C PRO A 24 8.17 6.29 11.92
N GLY A 25 7.86 5.16 11.30
CA GLY A 25 8.73 3.98 11.23
C GLY A 25 8.38 2.85 12.20
N ASP A 26 7.48 3.08 13.17
CA ASP A 26 6.92 1.99 13.97
C ASP A 26 6.08 1.07 13.07
N LYS A 27 6.36 -0.23 13.09
CA LYS A 27 5.64 -1.26 12.29
C LYS A 27 4.21 -1.54 12.79
N ALA A 28 3.64 -0.64 13.58
CA ALA A 28 2.30 -0.78 14.13
C ALA A 28 1.25 -0.54 13.04
N ILE A 29 0.36 -1.51 12.86
CA ILE A 29 -0.74 -1.41 11.90
C ILE A 29 -1.91 -0.70 12.59
N ILE A 30 -2.19 0.52 12.14
CA ILE A 30 -3.32 1.30 12.67
C ILE A 30 -4.60 0.85 11.96
N LYS A 31 -5.43 0.08 12.66
CA LYS A 31 -6.74 -0.37 12.13
C LYS A 31 -7.72 0.79 12.02
N THR A 32 -8.38 0.89 10.86
CA THR A 32 -9.38 1.93 10.58
C THR A 32 -10.55 1.40 9.76
N TRP A 33 -11.74 1.87 10.14
CA TRP A 33 -12.98 1.74 9.36
C TRP A 33 -13.30 3.01 8.58
N SER A 34 -12.57 4.10 8.83
CA SER A 34 -12.81 5.41 8.23
C SER A 34 -12.22 5.48 6.82
N ARG A 35 -12.90 4.81 5.87
CA ARG A 35 -12.51 4.80 4.45
C ARG A 35 -12.66 6.16 3.76
N ALA A 36 -13.47 7.05 4.34
CA ALA A 36 -13.72 8.38 3.81
C ALA A 36 -12.65 9.42 4.21
N CYS A 37 -11.77 9.07 5.15
CA CYS A 37 -10.68 9.92 5.61
C CYS A 37 -9.72 10.22 4.45
N ALA A 38 -9.44 11.50 4.23
CA ALA A 38 -8.38 11.96 3.37
C ALA A 38 -7.03 11.77 4.06
N ILE A 39 -6.02 11.43 3.29
CA ILE A 39 -4.65 11.26 3.76
C ILE A 39 -4.05 12.65 3.97
N SER A 40 -3.71 12.97 5.22
CA SER A 40 -2.97 14.18 5.58
C SER A 40 -1.46 13.92 5.51
N PRO A 41 -0.63 14.98 5.37
CA PRO A 41 0.83 14.83 5.36
C PRO A 41 1.39 14.14 6.61
N GLU A 42 0.74 14.32 7.77
CA GLU A 42 1.13 13.68 9.04
C GLU A 42 0.98 12.15 9.04
N MET A 43 0.23 11.59 8.08
CA MET A 43 0.01 10.14 7.97
C MET A 43 1.12 9.42 7.17
N VAL A 44 2.04 10.17 6.55
CA VAL A 44 3.11 9.59 5.74
C VAL A 44 4.07 8.79 6.61
N GLY A 45 4.47 7.61 6.15
CA GLY A 45 5.38 6.72 6.89
C GLY A 45 4.69 5.80 7.91
N PHE A 46 3.36 5.81 7.99
CA PHE A 46 2.58 4.88 8.81
C PHE A 46 1.86 3.82 7.96
N THR A 47 1.62 2.66 8.56
CA THR A 47 0.83 1.58 7.94
C THR A 47 -0.59 1.58 8.50
N PHE A 48 -1.58 1.72 7.63
CA PHE A 48 -3.00 1.66 8.01
C PHE A 48 -3.62 0.35 7.55
N GLY A 49 -4.27 -0.35 8.47
CA GLY A 49 -5.16 -1.45 8.12
C GLY A 49 -6.53 -0.88 7.73
N VAL A 50 -6.79 -0.72 6.44
CA VAL A 50 -8.06 -0.17 5.94
C VAL A 50 -9.09 -1.29 5.76
N HIS A 51 -10.22 -1.19 6.44
CA HIS A 51 -11.28 -2.19 6.35
C HIS A 51 -11.96 -2.20 4.96
N ASN A 52 -11.98 -3.35 4.29
CA ASN A 52 -12.62 -3.52 2.96
C ASN A 52 -14.04 -4.09 3.01
N GLY A 53 -14.57 -4.40 4.20
CA GLY A 53 -15.86 -5.06 4.39
C GLY A 53 -15.74 -6.47 5.00
N ARG A 54 -14.56 -7.09 4.91
CA ARG A 54 -14.26 -8.41 5.48
C ARG A 54 -12.99 -8.40 6.32
N GLU A 55 -11.94 -7.78 5.80
CA GLU A 55 -10.59 -7.78 6.39
C GLU A 55 -10.01 -6.36 6.37
N HIS A 56 -8.95 -6.16 7.15
CA HIS A 56 -8.18 -4.92 7.13
C HIS A 56 -6.96 -5.11 6.23
N THR A 57 -6.96 -4.47 5.07
CA THR A 57 -5.83 -4.50 4.14
C THR A 57 -4.75 -3.54 4.64
N PRO A 58 -3.50 -4.00 4.88
CA PRO A 58 -2.41 -3.12 5.28
C PRO A 58 -1.97 -2.27 4.08
N VAL A 59 -2.02 -0.96 4.24
CA VAL A 59 -1.59 0.03 3.26
C VAL A 59 -0.52 0.90 3.90
N PHE A 60 0.69 0.88 3.34
CA PHE A 60 1.76 1.79 3.72
C PHE A 60 1.61 3.10 2.95
N ILE A 61 1.57 4.23 3.65
CA ILE A 61 1.30 5.54 3.04
C ILE A 61 2.59 6.24 2.63
N THR A 62 2.68 6.58 1.35
CA THR A 62 3.73 7.42 0.76
C THR A 62 3.23 8.84 0.50
N GLU A 63 4.14 9.77 0.23
CA GLU A 63 3.83 11.19 -0.03
C GLU A 63 2.90 11.38 -1.24
N GLU A 64 3.06 10.56 -2.28
CA GLU A 64 2.25 10.59 -3.49
C GLU A 64 0.76 10.29 -3.23
N MET A 65 0.45 9.67 -2.08
CA MET A 65 -0.93 9.34 -1.70
C MET A 65 -1.65 10.50 -0.98
N VAL A 66 -0.95 11.59 -0.65
CA VAL A 66 -1.56 12.74 0.03
C VAL A 66 -2.66 13.36 -0.84
N GLY A 67 -3.81 13.65 -0.21
CA GLY A 67 -4.98 14.18 -0.92
C GLY A 67 -5.95 13.11 -1.44
N HIS A 68 -5.54 11.85 -1.51
CA HIS A 68 -6.43 10.71 -1.77
C HIS A 68 -7.17 10.27 -0.51
N LYS A 69 -8.18 9.42 -0.68
CA LYS A 69 -8.90 8.78 0.44
C LYS A 69 -8.33 7.40 0.74
N LEU A 70 -8.28 7.03 2.03
CA LEU A 70 -7.83 5.71 2.47
C LEU A 70 -8.60 4.56 1.78
N GLY A 71 -9.89 4.76 1.50
CA GLY A 71 -10.72 3.77 0.84
C GLY A 71 -10.33 3.44 -0.61
N GLU A 72 -9.57 4.30 -1.29
CA GLU A 72 -9.13 4.10 -2.68
C GLU A 72 -8.09 2.98 -2.77
N PHE A 73 -7.30 2.80 -1.71
CA PHE A 73 -6.24 1.79 -1.63
C PHE A 73 -6.72 0.44 -1.09
N SER A 74 -8.02 0.29 -0.83
CA SER A 74 -8.63 -0.92 -0.28
C SER A 74 -9.86 -1.33 -1.11
N PRO A 75 -9.67 -2.23 -2.10
CA PRO A 75 -10.76 -2.66 -2.97
C PRO A 75 -11.76 -3.54 -2.21
N THR A 76 -13.05 -3.26 -2.40
CA THR A 76 -14.14 -3.92 -1.66
C THR A 76 -14.77 -5.10 -2.38
N ARG A 77 -14.66 -5.15 -3.71
CA ARG A 77 -15.20 -6.23 -4.54
C ARG A 77 -14.06 -6.93 -5.25
N LYS A 78 -14.07 -8.26 -5.23
CA LYS A 78 -13.20 -9.05 -6.09
C LYS A 78 -13.71 -8.93 -7.52
N PHE A 79 -12.90 -8.31 -8.39
CA PHE A 79 -13.23 -8.27 -9.81
C PHE A 79 -13.01 -9.66 -10.39
N VAL A 80 -14.11 -10.30 -10.82
CA VAL A 80 -14.08 -11.58 -11.52
C VAL A 80 -14.26 -11.27 -13.00
N LYS A 81 -13.21 -11.44 -13.79
CA LYS A 81 -13.30 -11.32 -15.25
C LYS A 81 -14.11 -12.48 -15.80
N HIS A 82 -15.07 -12.20 -16.67
CA HIS A 82 -15.68 -13.22 -17.54
C HIS A 82 -14.74 -13.48 -18.74
N GLY A 83 -13.59 -14.10 -18.47
CA GLY A 83 -12.68 -14.58 -19.51
C GLY A 83 -13.02 -16.02 -19.89
N GLY A 84 -13.20 -16.30 -21.19
CA GLY A 84 -13.24 -17.67 -21.70
C GLY A 84 -11.96 -18.44 -21.39
N ARG A 85 -11.96 -19.77 -21.59
CA ARG A 85 -10.81 -20.66 -21.27
C ARG A 85 -9.45 -20.11 -21.73
N MET A 86 -9.39 -19.58 -22.95
CA MET A 86 -8.16 -19.02 -23.54
C MET A 86 -7.57 -17.86 -22.72
N GLN A 87 -8.39 -16.96 -22.18
CA GLN A 87 -7.89 -15.84 -21.39
C GLN A 87 -7.33 -16.29 -20.04
N ARG A 88 -7.93 -17.32 -19.42
CA ARG A 88 -7.41 -17.94 -18.19
C ARG A 88 -6.10 -18.67 -18.44
N GLU A 89 -5.98 -19.37 -19.57
CA GLU A 89 -4.77 -20.10 -19.96
C GLU A 89 -3.61 -19.12 -20.24
N ILE A 90 -3.87 -17.99 -20.93
CA ILE A 90 -2.88 -16.92 -21.16
C ILE A 90 -2.46 -16.26 -19.84
N GLU A 91 -3.41 -15.93 -18.96
CA GLU A 91 -3.11 -15.35 -17.64
C GLU A 91 -2.35 -16.36 -16.74
N ALA A 92 -2.64 -17.66 -16.83
CA ALA A 92 -1.94 -18.72 -16.11
C ALA A 92 -0.51 -18.92 -16.64
N GLN A 93 -0.31 -18.94 -17.96
CA GLN A 93 1.04 -18.99 -18.56
C GLN A 93 1.85 -17.75 -18.21
N LYS A 94 1.23 -16.57 -18.19
CA LYS A 94 1.88 -15.32 -17.77
C LYS A 94 2.23 -15.32 -16.27
N ALA A 95 1.40 -15.92 -15.43
CA ALA A 95 1.70 -16.13 -14.02
C ALA A 95 2.86 -17.14 -13.81
N LEU A 96 2.92 -18.23 -14.57
CA LEU A 96 4.01 -19.20 -14.54
C LEU A 96 5.34 -18.60 -15.04
N ALA A 97 5.29 -17.78 -16.09
CA ALA A 97 6.47 -17.07 -16.62
C ALA A 97 7.01 -16.01 -15.64
N ALA A 98 6.14 -15.31 -14.90
CA ALA A 98 6.56 -14.33 -13.90
C ALA A 98 7.27 -14.96 -12.68
N VAL A 99 6.94 -16.22 -12.35
CA VAL A 99 7.59 -16.97 -11.26
C VAL A 99 9.00 -17.46 -11.65
N ALA A 100 9.30 -17.58 -12.95
CA ALA A 100 10.61 -18.01 -13.43
C ALA A 100 11.66 -16.88 -13.54
N ALA A 101 11.27 -15.62 -13.34
CA ALA A 101 12.13 -14.46 -13.63
C ALA A 101 12.85 -13.75 -12.43
N PRO A 102 12.68 -14.06 -11.13
CA PRO A 102 13.38 -13.32 -10.09
C PRO A 102 14.65 -14.05 -9.62
N ALA A 103 15.67 -14.20 -10.47
CA ALA A 103 16.96 -14.78 -10.05
C ALA A 103 18.23 -14.14 -10.63
N THR A 104 18.15 -12.99 -11.30
CA THR A 104 19.36 -12.34 -11.86
C THR A 104 19.35 -10.83 -11.65
N ALA A 105 19.48 -10.36 -10.41
CA ALA A 105 19.88 -8.97 -10.13
C ALA A 105 20.39 -8.75 -8.69
N VAL A 106 21.18 -9.66 -8.10
CA VAL A 106 22.04 -9.33 -6.94
C VAL A 106 23.33 -10.16 -7.02
N SER A 107 24.29 -9.73 -7.84
CA SER A 107 25.70 -10.10 -7.68
C SER A 107 26.60 -9.05 -8.33
N ALA A 108 26.83 -7.94 -7.61
CA ALA A 108 28.00 -7.10 -7.87
C ALA A 108 29.20 -7.72 -7.14
N PRO A 109 30.36 -7.92 -7.79
CA PRO A 109 31.52 -8.53 -7.16
C PRO A 109 32.22 -7.51 -6.26
N VAL A 110 32.40 -7.88 -4.99
CA VAL A 110 33.26 -7.17 -4.05
C VAL A 110 34.71 -7.50 -4.40
N ALA A 111 35.47 -6.49 -4.82
CA ALA A 111 36.93 -6.57 -4.92
C ALA A 111 37.54 -6.74 -3.51
N PRO A 112 38.47 -7.68 -3.28
CA PRO A 112 39.24 -7.69 -2.05
C PRO A 112 40.47 -6.78 -2.21
N ALA A 113 40.61 -5.88 -1.25
CA ALA A 113 41.75 -5.02 -1.06
C ALA A 113 43.04 -5.83 -0.87
N THR A 114 44.12 -5.27 -1.40
CA THR A 114 45.53 -5.50 -1.08
C THR A 114 45.80 -5.68 0.41
N GLU A 115 46.52 -6.75 0.78
CA GLU A 115 47.33 -6.77 2.00
C GLU A 115 48.72 -7.36 1.73
N LYS A 116 49.71 -6.60 2.16
CA LYS A 116 51.15 -6.91 2.14
C LYS A 116 51.46 -7.99 3.18
N LYS A 117 52.21 -9.03 2.80
CA LYS A 117 53.58 -9.35 3.29
C LYS A 117 53.94 -10.78 2.89
#